data_AF-A0A8J3WEY3-F1
#
_entry.id   AF-A0A8J3WEY3-F1
#
_cell.length_a   1.000
_cell.length_b   1.000
_cell.length_c   1.000
_cell.angle_alpha   90.00
_cell.angle_beta   90.00
_cell.angle_gamma   90.00
#
_symmetry.space_group_name_H-M   'P 1'
#
loop_
_entity.id
_entity.type
_entity.pdbx_description
1 polymer ?
#
loop_
_entity_poly.entity_id
_entity_poly.type
_entity_poly.pdbx_seq_one_letter_code
_entity_poly.pdbx_strand_id
1 'polypeptide(L)'
;MTHIEIEISAELVRELLRKEHAWLPALAPRLPLPVPVPQRLGEPSARFPRPWIVTTWVPGEPADQAPVTRAAEDAAAAPGWTGPALLAACGRPPAQV
;
A
#
# COMPACT_ATOMS: atom_id res chain seq x y z
N MET A 1 -20.49 -19.16 -5.04
CA MET A 1 -19.67 -18.03 -4.57
C MET A 1 -18.22 -18.41 -4.79
N THR A 2 -17.67 -18.06 -5.95
CA THR A 2 -16.36 -18.51 -6.41
C THR A 2 -15.27 -17.83 -5.57
N HIS A 3 -14.54 -18.61 -4.76
CA HIS A 3 -13.26 -18.17 -4.20
C HIS A 3 -12.32 -17.97 -5.39
N ILE A 4 -12.01 -16.71 -5.70
CA ILE A 4 -10.95 -16.39 -6.63
C ILE A 4 -9.66 -16.55 -5.82
N GLU A 5 -9.04 -17.72 -5.92
CA GLU A 5 -7.69 -17.96 -5.42
C GLU A 5 -6.75 -17.12 -6.29
N ILE A 6 -6.41 -15.92 -5.84
CA ILE A 6 -5.36 -15.13 -6.49
C ILE A 6 -4.03 -15.77 -6.09
N GLU A 7 -3.54 -16.71 -6.89
CA GLU A 7 -2.19 -17.24 -6.74
C GLU A 7 -1.19 -16.13 -7.12
N ILE A 8 -0.77 -15.33 -6.15
CA ILE A 8 0.26 -14.30 -6.37
C ILE A 8 1.62 -15.01 -6.46
N SER A 9 2.12 -15.15 -7.69
CA SER A 9 3.41 -15.80 -7.96
C SER A 9 4.59 -14.98 -7.43
N ALA A 10 5.72 -15.65 -7.14
CA ALA A 10 6.93 -14.98 -6.67
C ALA A 10 7.45 -13.94 -7.68
N GLU A 11 7.30 -14.24 -8.97
CA GLU A 11 7.73 -13.37 -10.06
C GLU A 11 6.87 -12.12 -10.15
N LEU A 12 5.54 -12.27 -9.98
CA LEU A 12 4.64 -11.13 -9.96
C LEU A 12 4.97 -10.18 -8.80
N VAL A 13 5.21 -10.71 -7.59
CA VAL A 13 5.62 -9.88 -6.43
C VAL A 13 6.91 -9.13 -6.74
N ARG A 14 7.90 -9.81 -7.31
CA ARG A 14 9.18 -9.20 -7.68
C ARG A 14 8.99 -8.02 -8.64
N GLU A 15 8.20 -8.22 -9.69
CA GLU A 15 7.97 -7.19 -10.70
C GLU A 15 7.18 -5.99 -10.15
N LEU A 16 6.20 -6.22 -9.28
CA LEU A 16 5.47 -5.14 -8.62
C LEU A 16 6.39 -4.32 -7.70
N LEU A 17 7.21 -4.98 -6.87
CA LEU A 17 8.14 -4.28 -5.99
C LEU A 17 9.22 -3.51 -6.76
N ARG A 18 9.69 -4.02 -7.91
CA ARG A 18 10.61 -3.27 -8.79
C ARG A 18 9.97 -2.03 -9.37
N LYS A 19 8.71 -2.13 -9.81
CA LYS A 19 7.95 -0.98 -10.33
C LYS A 19 7.76 0.07 -9.25
N GLU A 20 7.33 -0.32 -8.06
CA GLU A 20 7.18 0.61 -6.94
C GLU A 20 8.50 1.29 -6.61
N HIS A 21 9.58 0.52 -6.42
CA HIS A 21 10.90 1.06 -6.10
C HIS A 21 11.41 2.07 -7.13
N ALA A 22 11.15 1.83 -8.41
CA ALA A 22 11.59 2.71 -9.49
C ALA A 22 10.78 4.01 -9.59
N TRP A 23 9.45 3.93 -9.43
CA TRP A 23 8.56 5.04 -9.79
C TRP A 23 8.09 5.87 -8.59
N LEU A 24 7.88 5.28 -7.41
CA LEU A 24 7.34 6.00 -6.25
C LEU A 24 8.21 7.18 -5.79
N PRO A 25 9.56 7.12 -5.78
CA PRO A 25 10.37 8.27 -5.38
C PRO A 25 10.15 9.51 -6.24
N ALA A 26 9.86 9.34 -7.54
CA ALA A 26 9.58 10.45 -8.45
C ALA A 26 8.13 10.92 -8.38
N LEU A 27 7.19 10.03 -8.06
CA LEU A 27 5.77 10.36 -7.93
C LEU A 27 5.43 11.01 -6.59
N ALA A 28 6.04 10.56 -5.49
CA ALA A 28 5.70 10.97 -4.13
C ALA A 28 5.67 12.51 -3.92
N PRO A 29 6.63 13.31 -4.43
CA PRO A 29 6.60 14.77 -4.26
C PRO A 29 5.47 15.48 -5.01
N ARG A 30 4.79 14.77 -5.93
CA ARG A 30 3.73 15.31 -6.79
C ARG A 30 2.33 14.91 -6.33
N LEU A 31 2.23 14.06 -5.29
CA LEU A 31 0.96 13.61 -4.77
C LEU A 31 0.44 14.57 -3.70
N PRO A 32 -0.90 14.75 -3.60
CA PRO A 32 -1.51 15.66 -2.65
C PRO A 32 -1.44 15.16 -1.19
N LEU A 33 -1.15 13.88 -0.99
CA LEU A 33 -1.00 13.24 0.31
C LEU A 33 0.37 12.56 0.42
N PRO A 34 0.98 12.56 1.63
CA PRO A 34 2.23 11.84 1.85
C PRO A 34 2.05 10.34 1.61
N VAL A 35 3.01 9.73 0.92
CA VAL A 35 3.03 8.29 0.65
C VAL A 35 4.34 7.67 1.12
N PRO A 36 4.36 6.36 1.46
CA PRO A 36 5.60 5.66 1.77
C PRO A 36 6.57 5.71 0.59
N VAL A 37 7.81 6.18 0.81
CA VAL A 37 8.83 6.25 -0.22
C VAL A 37 9.79 5.06 -0.08
N PRO A 38 9.91 4.20 -1.11
CA PRO A 38 10.87 3.11 -1.09
C PRO A 38 12.31 3.55 -0.83
N GLN A 39 12.96 2.89 0.13
CA GLN A 39 14.35 3.10 0.52
C GLN A 39 15.26 1.95 0.08
N ARG A 40 14.75 0.71 0.08
CA ARG A 40 15.54 -0.46 -0.30
C ARG A 40 14.67 -1.57 -0.88
N LEU A 41 15.12 -2.17 -1.99
CA LEU A 41 14.61 -3.44 -2.49
C LEU A 41 15.53 -4.58 -2.03
N GLY A 42 14.93 -5.66 -1.52
CA GLY A 42 15.63 -6.81 -0.98
C GLY A 42 15.39 -8.08 -1.78
N GLU A 43 16.45 -8.86 -1.97
CA GLU A 43 16.39 -10.17 -2.60
C GLU A 43 15.91 -11.25 -1.62
N PRO A 44 15.27 -12.33 -2.13
CA PRO A 44 14.98 -13.51 -1.33
C PRO A 44 16.23 -14.06 -0.63
N SER A 45 16.05 -14.48 0.61
CA SER A 45 17.09 -15.07 1.47
C SER A 45 16.46 -16.12 2.39
N ALA A 46 17.30 -16.89 3.10
CA ALA A 46 16.81 -17.88 4.06
C ALA A 46 15.89 -17.26 5.15
N ARG A 47 16.13 -15.99 5.52
CA ARG A 47 15.32 -15.27 6.51
C ARG A 47 14.04 -14.66 5.92
N PHE A 48 14.07 -14.34 4.62
CA PHE A 48 12.96 -13.74 3.89
C PHE A 48 12.83 -14.43 2.53
N PRO A 49 12.05 -15.52 2.41
CA PRO A 49 12.05 -16.37 1.22
C PRO A 49 11.37 -15.73 -0.01
N ARG A 50 10.76 -14.57 0.16
CA ARG A 50 10.12 -13.77 -0.89
C ARG A 50 10.83 -12.42 -1.02
N PRO A 51 10.78 -11.75 -2.19
CA PRO A 51 11.23 -10.38 -2.33
C PRO A 51 10.53 -9.46 -1.33
N TRP A 52 11.23 -8.43 -0.88
CA TRP A 52 10.72 -7.48 0.12
C TRP A 52 11.24 -6.08 -0.16
N ILE A 53 10.57 -5.07 0.39
CA ILE A 53 10.95 -3.67 0.25
C ILE A 53 10.90 -2.97 1.61
N VAL A 54 11.79 -2.00 1.82
CA VAL A 54 11.74 -1.08 2.96
C VAL A 54 11.29 0.27 2.44
N THR A 55 10.31 0.87 3.11
CA THR A 55 9.75 2.19 2.76
C THR A 55 9.81 3.13 3.97
N THR A 56 9.67 4.43 3.74
CA THR A 56 9.50 5.40 4.83
C THR A 56 8.18 5.18 5.56
N TRP A 57 8.18 5.45 6.86
CA TRP A 57 6.95 5.52 7.63
C TRP A 57 6.19 6.81 7.31
N VAL A 58 4.87 6.72 7.13
CA VAL A 58 3.97 7.89 7.07
C VAL A 58 3.17 7.93 8.37
N PRO A 59 3.32 8.98 9.20
CA PRO A 59 2.57 9.07 10.45
C PRO A 59 1.08 9.30 10.17
N GLY A 60 0.22 8.60 10.88
CA GLY A 60 -1.22 8.72 10.77
C GLY A 60 -1.93 7.49 11.33
N GLU A 61 -3.24 7.58 11.44
CA GLU A 61 -4.10 6.44 11.77
C GLU A 61 -4.76 5.90 10.50
N PRO A 62 -4.97 4.58 10.38
CA PRO A 62 -5.71 3.99 9.27
C PRO A 62 -7.09 4.64 9.11
N ALA A 63 -7.38 5.11 7.89
CA ALA A 63 -8.58 5.88 7.61
C ALA A 63 -9.89 5.09 7.83
N ASP A 64 -9.83 3.76 7.79
CA ASP A 64 -10.93 2.85 8.08
C ASP A 64 -11.30 2.78 9.57
N GLN A 65 -10.45 3.31 10.46
CA GLN A 65 -10.72 3.40 11.90
C GLN A 65 -11.31 4.76 12.32
N ALA A 66 -11.26 5.77 11.45
CA ALA A 66 -11.85 7.07 11.69
C ALA A 66 -13.33 7.08 11.24
N PRO A 67 -14.24 7.76 11.97
CA PRO A 67 -15.59 7.99 11.48
C PRO A 67 -15.56 8.71 10.13
N VAL A 68 -16.35 8.26 9.16
CA VAL A 68 -16.49 8.97 7.88
C VAL A 68 -17.21 10.29 8.14
N THR A 69 -16.48 11.41 8.04
CA THR A 69 -17.00 12.74 8.39
C THR A 69 -17.53 13.55 7.20
N ARG A 70 -17.16 13.19 5.97
CA ARG A 70 -17.54 13.87 4.71
C ARG A 70 -18.05 12.95 3.61
N ALA A 71 -18.70 11.85 3.98
CA ALA A 71 -19.12 10.78 3.07
C ALA A 71 -19.80 11.27 1.76
N ALA A 72 -20.70 12.24 1.85
CA ALA A 72 -21.43 12.76 0.69
C ALA A 72 -20.56 13.59 -0.27
N GLU A 73 -19.62 14.36 0.27
CA GLU A 73 -18.69 15.21 -0.49
C GLU A 73 -17.58 14.34 -1.12
N ASP A 74 -17.04 13.38 -0.36
CA ASP A 74 -15.99 12.47 -0.81
C ASP A 74 -16.48 11.52 -1.92
N ALA A 75 -17.71 11.01 -1.80
CA ALA A 75 -18.31 10.16 -2.84
C ALA A 75 -18.60 10.93 -4.14
N ALA A 76 -19.02 12.20 -4.04
CA ALA A 76 -19.24 13.06 -5.20
C ALA A 76 -17.93 13.47 -5.89
N ALA A 77 -16.83 13.57 -5.13
CA ALA A 77 -15.50 13.90 -5.62
C ALA A 77 -14.75 12.72 -6.29
N ALA A 78 -15.29 11.49 -6.23
CA ALA A 78 -14.74 10.30 -6.86
C ALA A 78 -15.56 9.86 -8.11
N PRO A 79 -15.68 10.69 -9.17
CA PRO A 79 -16.42 10.30 -10.36
C PRO A 79 -15.71 9.11 -11.04
N GLY A 80 -16.33 7.93 -10.97
CA GLY A 80 -15.91 6.73 -11.69
C GLY A 80 -15.35 5.58 -10.85
N TRP A 81 -15.23 5.72 -9.52
CA TRP A 81 -14.81 4.60 -8.67
C TRP A 81 -16.01 3.71 -8.30
N THR A 82 -16.12 2.52 -8.90
CA THR A 82 -17.18 1.52 -8.64
C THR A 82 -16.69 0.27 -7.88
N GLY A 83 -15.46 0.28 -7.36
CA GLY A 83 -14.89 -0.87 -6.66
C GLY A 83 -15.40 -0.99 -5.21
N PRO A 84 -15.59 -2.22 -4.68
CA PRO A 84 -15.88 -2.40 -3.26
C PRO A 84 -14.69 -1.92 -2.43
N ALA A 85 -14.98 -1.18 -1.35
CA ALA A 85 -14.00 -0.78 -0.36
C ALA A 85 -13.44 -2.04 0.32
N LEU A 86 -12.31 -2.55 -0.18
CA LEU A 86 -11.63 -3.68 0.45
C LEU A 86 -10.84 -3.15 1.65
N LEU A 87 -11.44 -3.26 2.84
CA LEU A 87 -10.74 -3.16 4.11
C LEU A 87 -9.75 -4.33 4.23
N ALA A 88 -8.46 -4.03 4.20
CA ALA A 88 -7.42 -4.93 4.70
C ALA A 88 -6.51 -4.13 5.64
N ALA A 89 -6.61 -4.45 6.93
CA ALA A 89 -5.89 -3.81 8.02
C ALA A 89 -4.36 -3.93 7.83
N CYS A 90 -3.68 -2.80 7.69
CA CYS A 90 -2.23 -2.72 7.90
C CYS A 90 -1.97 -2.43 9.39
N GLY A 91 -1.11 -3.26 10.00
CA GLY A 91 -0.93 -3.39 11.44
C GLY A 91 -0.35 -2.17 12.15
N ARG A 92 -0.55 -2.18 13.47
CA ARG A 92 -0.08 -1.19 14.45
C ARG A 92 1.41 -0.85 14.26
N PRO A 93 1.82 0.42 14.32
CA PRO A 93 3.24 0.82 14.26
C PRO A 93 4.09 0.07 15.30
N PRO A 94 5.37 -0.26 15.01
CA PRO A 94 6.29 -0.68 16.05
C PRO A 94 6.47 0.46 17.07
N ALA A 95 6.45 0.11 18.35
CA ALA A 95 6.81 1.05 19.41
C ALA A 95 8.23 1.57 19.15
N GLN A 96 8.40 2.88 19.17
CA GLN A 96 9.73 3.50 19.10
C GLN A 96 10.53 3.04 20.32
N VAL A 97 11.73 2.51 20.09
CA VAL A 97 12.74 2.21 21.12
C VAL A 97 13.56 3.46 21.37
#